data_AF-A0A242P0A4-F1
#
_entry.id   AF-A0A242P0A4-F1
#
_cell.length_a   1.000
_cell.length_b   1.000
_cell.length_c   1.000
_cell.angle_alpha   90.00
_cell.angle_beta   90.00
_cell.angle_gamma   90.00
#
_symmetry.space_group_name_H-M   'P 1'
#
loop_
_entity.id
_entity.type
_entity.pdbx_description
1 polymer ?
#
loop_
_entity_poly.entity_id
_entity_poly.type
_entity_poly.pdbx_seq_one_letter_code
_entity_poly.pdbx_strand_id
1 'polypeptide(L)'
;MINLKVIGLVLIAELSLVRCEKNQEYYLKHIDSAEKKLKDCRNDLDLAFRQKDDKLIEKIRNHTECQAAKNAINEDRILQAKLEQERKAAEEKLALETEMTTIRNQIADKSWQKSINEYLKIEGCNVLFSAPSPKCKAWEIVYSEKVDEGKKELKQLPFEDIKAQMMSLCKFDRRQGSNCAVAQLVLEEKATEDLVNADIQTIDSKKSLYCAEDIYFLNACRNSWQNAWNKESDKQVKFFTDNDDEFIKTFNSCADKIADIEELNLEWREKNTLEHKITGTYPCYQAKKAYIERGLGYSVDFKKKIEK
;
A
#
# COMPACT_ATOMS: atom_id res chain seq x y z
N MET A 1 -69.49 16.58 -70.03
CA MET A 1 -70.35 17.74 -70.34
C MET A 1 -71.01 18.19 -69.04
N ILE A 2 -70.68 19.41 -68.58
CA ILE A 2 -71.57 20.41 -67.94
C ILE A 2 -72.28 19.96 -66.64
N ASN A 3 -72.20 20.60 -65.46
CA ASN A 3 -71.77 21.93 -65.08
C ASN A 3 -71.47 22.01 -63.56
N LEU A 4 -70.56 22.92 -63.21
CA LEU A 4 -70.37 23.49 -61.88
C LEU A 4 -71.67 24.12 -61.32
N LYS A 5 -71.91 23.94 -60.03
CA LYS A 5 -72.42 25.03 -59.18
C LYS A 5 -71.58 25.14 -57.91
N VAL A 6 -70.86 26.24 -57.87
CA VAL A 6 -69.93 26.70 -56.84
C VAL A 6 -70.73 27.17 -55.62
N ILE A 7 -70.43 26.59 -54.47
CA ILE A 7 -70.65 27.15 -53.12
C ILE A 7 -69.33 26.83 -52.41
N GLY A 8 -68.40 27.77 -52.24
CA GLY A 8 -68.58 28.92 -51.38
C GLY A 8 -68.28 28.52 -49.94
N LEU A 9 -67.07 28.07 -49.64
CA LEU A 9 -66.55 27.89 -48.28
C LEU A 9 -65.05 28.19 -48.29
N VAL A 10 -64.75 29.47 -48.11
CA VAL A 10 -63.43 29.96 -47.78
C VAL A 10 -63.13 29.49 -46.35
N LEU A 11 -62.47 28.35 -46.23
CA LEU A 11 -61.76 27.97 -45.01
C LEU A 11 -60.51 28.83 -44.94
N ILE A 12 -60.63 30.00 -44.31
CA ILE A 12 -59.46 30.73 -43.79
C ILE A 12 -58.93 29.87 -42.65
N ALA A 13 -58.03 28.94 -42.98
CA ALA A 13 -57.14 28.37 -41.99
C ALA A 13 -56.22 29.51 -41.56
N GLU A 14 -56.60 30.19 -40.49
CA GLU A 14 -55.71 31.04 -39.72
C GLU A 14 -54.55 30.16 -39.25
N LEU A 15 -53.47 30.16 -40.03
CA LEU A 15 -52.14 29.83 -39.56
C LEU A 15 -51.76 30.88 -38.52
N SER A 16 -52.29 30.74 -37.31
CA SER A 16 -51.64 31.24 -36.12
C SER A 16 -50.32 30.48 -36.02
N LEU A 17 -49.26 31.03 -36.60
CA LEU A 17 -47.88 30.66 -36.27
C LEU A 17 -47.66 31.03 -34.79
N VAL A 18 -48.23 30.24 -33.88
CA VAL A 18 -47.71 30.12 -32.53
C VAL A 18 -46.31 29.57 -32.75
N ARG A 19 -45.33 30.47 -32.69
CA ARG A 19 -43.92 30.13 -32.76
C ARG A 19 -43.68 29.11 -31.66
N CYS A 20 -43.64 27.82 -32.00
CA CYS A 20 -43.31 26.77 -31.04
C CYS A 20 -41.97 27.17 -30.42
N GLU A 21 -41.99 27.61 -29.16
CA GLU A 21 -40.77 27.92 -28.44
C GLU A 21 -39.92 26.66 -28.42
N LYS A 22 -38.68 26.76 -28.91
CA LYS A 22 -37.76 25.64 -28.91
C LYS A 22 -37.41 25.29 -27.47
N ASN A 23 -37.63 24.03 -27.10
CA ASN A 23 -37.34 23.53 -25.76
C ASN A 23 -35.89 23.04 -25.66
N GLN A 24 -35.49 22.59 -24.46
CA GLN A 24 -34.15 22.11 -24.19
C GLN A 24 -33.78 20.89 -25.04
N GLU A 25 -34.71 19.95 -25.26
CA GLU A 25 -34.46 18.75 -26.07
C GLU A 25 -34.14 19.09 -27.53
N TYR A 26 -34.86 20.05 -28.11
CA TYR A 26 -34.53 20.56 -29.44
C TYR A 26 -33.09 21.11 -29.48
N TYR A 27 -32.73 21.94 -28.48
CA TYR A 27 -31.41 22.57 -28.44
C TYR A 27 -30.28 21.58 -28.16
N LEU A 28 -30.51 20.52 -27.38
CA LEU A 28 -29.54 19.43 -27.16
C LEU A 28 -29.18 18.71 -28.46
N LYS A 29 -30.12 18.55 -29.38
CA LYS A 29 -29.88 17.94 -30.71
C LYS A 29 -29.32 18.94 -31.73
N HIS A 30 -29.28 20.23 -31.40
CA HIS A 30 -28.91 21.33 -32.29
C HIS A 30 -28.10 22.40 -31.55
N ILE A 31 -26.92 22.04 -31.04
CA ILE A 31 -26.09 22.92 -30.19
C ILE A 31 -25.74 24.23 -30.89
N ASP A 32 -25.43 24.25 -32.19
CA ASP A 32 -25.20 25.49 -32.95
C ASP A 32 -26.38 26.46 -32.87
N SER A 33 -27.61 25.92 -32.87
CA SER A 33 -28.83 26.72 -32.70
C SER A 33 -28.99 27.23 -31.27
N ALA A 34 -28.55 26.45 -30.28
CA ALA A 34 -28.54 26.85 -28.89
C ALA A 34 -27.53 27.98 -28.66
N GLU A 35 -26.33 27.86 -29.22
CA GLU A 35 -25.27 28.88 -29.14
C GLU A 35 -25.71 30.20 -29.75
N LYS A 36 -26.30 30.13 -30.95
CA LYS A 36 -26.86 31.30 -31.62
C LYS A 36 -27.96 31.95 -30.77
N LYS A 37 -28.91 31.16 -30.25
CA LYS A 37 -29.98 31.68 -29.40
C LYS A 37 -29.44 32.30 -28.12
N LEU A 38 -28.48 31.66 -27.46
CA LEU A 38 -27.86 32.20 -26.25
C LEU A 38 -27.10 33.50 -26.52
N LYS A 39 -26.45 33.62 -27.68
CA LYS A 39 -25.81 34.87 -28.13
C LYS A 39 -26.83 35.98 -28.32
N ASP A 40 -27.95 35.68 -28.98
CA ASP A 40 -29.06 36.64 -29.16
C ASP A 40 -29.60 37.11 -27.79
N CYS A 41 -29.87 36.17 -26.88
CA CYS A 41 -30.32 36.49 -25.51
C CYS A 41 -29.32 37.34 -24.72
N ARG A 42 -28.00 37.13 -24.91
CA ARG A 42 -26.95 37.94 -24.29
C ARG A 42 -26.92 39.36 -24.86
N ASN A 43 -27.05 39.51 -26.19
CA ASN A 43 -27.10 40.82 -26.82
C ASN A 43 -28.32 41.62 -26.36
N ASP A 44 -29.49 40.98 -26.28
CA ASP A 44 -30.72 41.61 -25.78
C ASP A 44 -30.57 42.04 -24.31
N LEU A 45 -29.93 41.20 -23.49
CA LEU A 45 -29.65 41.51 -22.09
C LEU A 45 -28.67 42.69 -21.96
N ASP A 46 -27.61 42.74 -22.75
CA ASP A 46 -26.64 43.84 -22.77
C ASP A 46 -27.28 45.16 -23.20
N LEU A 47 -28.20 45.13 -24.17
CA LEU A 47 -28.99 46.29 -24.57
C LEU A 47 -29.88 46.78 -23.42
N ALA A 48 -30.59 45.86 -22.74
CA ALA A 48 -31.43 46.20 -21.59
C ALA A 48 -30.62 46.79 -20.42
N PHE A 49 -29.41 46.26 -20.18
CA PHE A 49 -28.47 46.82 -19.19
C PHE A 49 -28.04 48.25 -19.52
N ARG A 50 -27.68 48.53 -20.77
CA ARG A 50 -27.30 49.89 -21.20
C ARG A 50 -28.44 50.89 -21.05
N GLN A 51 -29.68 50.42 -21.19
CA GLN A 51 -30.90 51.21 -21.04
C GLN A 51 -31.38 51.33 -19.59
N LYS A 52 -30.76 50.61 -18.64
CA LYS A 52 -31.20 50.51 -17.23
C LYS A 52 -32.66 50.07 -17.08
N ASP A 53 -33.11 49.16 -17.95
CA ASP A 53 -34.48 48.62 -17.92
C ASP A 53 -34.52 47.31 -17.11
N ASP A 54 -34.71 47.43 -15.80
CA ASP A 54 -34.73 46.30 -14.87
C ASP A 54 -35.85 45.29 -15.19
N LYS A 55 -37.00 45.74 -15.72
CA LYS A 55 -38.11 44.85 -16.09
C LYS A 55 -37.76 44.01 -17.31
N LEU A 56 -37.12 44.62 -18.31
CA LEU A 56 -36.67 43.91 -19.50
C LEU A 56 -35.54 42.92 -19.19
N ILE A 57 -34.61 43.30 -18.30
CA ILE A 57 -33.56 42.42 -17.78
C ILE A 57 -34.17 41.16 -17.15
N GLU A 58 -35.16 41.32 -16.27
CA GLU A 58 -35.82 40.18 -15.61
C GLU A 58 -36.57 39.29 -16.61
N LYS A 59 -37.27 39.90 -17.58
CA LYS A 59 -37.97 39.16 -18.65
C LYS A 59 -37.03 38.32 -19.49
N ILE A 60 -35.87 38.85 -19.90
CA ILE A 60 -34.88 38.14 -20.71
C ILE A 60 -34.23 37.01 -19.90
N ARG A 61 -33.91 37.27 -18.62
CA ARG A 61 -33.38 36.24 -17.71
C ARG A 61 -34.36 35.09 -17.53
N ASN A 62 -35.65 35.35 -17.46
CA ASN A 62 -36.68 34.32 -17.26
C ASN A 62 -37.25 33.78 -18.59
N HIS A 63 -36.71 34.18 -19.74
CA HIS A 63 -37.19 33.71 -21.03
C HIS A 63 -36.91 32.22 -21.18
N THR A 64 -37.98 31.44 -21.33
CA THR A 64 -38.02 29.97 -21.48
C THR A 64 -37.04 29.46 -22.52
N GLU A 65 -37.09 29.99 -23.75
CA GLU A 65 -36.19 29.61 -24.84
C GLU A 65 -34.71 29.96 -24.56
N CYS A 66 -34.43 31.09 -23.90
CA CYS A 66 -33.06 31.47 -23.49
C CYS A 66 -32.50 30.52 -22.41
N GLN A 67 -33.34 30.14 -21.45
CA GLN A 67 -32.97 29.16 -20.41
C GLN A 67 -32.81 27.76 -20.99
N ALA A 68 -33.70 27.35 -21.91
CA ALA A 68 -33.60 26.09 -22.61
C ALA A 68 -32.30 25.97 -23.42
N ALA A 69 -31.93 27.01 -24.18
CA ALA A 69 -30.67 27.06 -24.93
C ALA A 69 -29.44 27.03 -23.99
N LYS A 70 -29.48 27.79 -22.89
CA LYS A 70 -28.41 27.80 -21.88
C LYS A 70 -28.22 26.43 -21.21
N ASN A 71 -29.32 25.78 -20.82
CA ASN A 71 -29.28 24.48 -20.16
C ASN A 71 -28.78 23.40 -21.11
N ALA A 72 -29.22 23.41 -22.37
CA ALA A 72 -28.73 22.48 -23.40
C ALA A 72 -27.21 22.60 -23.62
N ILE A 73 -26.67 23.81 -23.71
CA ILE A 73 -25.21 24.03 -23.83
C ILE A 73 -24.45 23.53 -22.60
N ASN A 74 -24.97 23.79 -21.39
CA ASN A 74 -24.32 23.32 -20.17
C ASN A 74 -24.32 21.80 -20.07
N GLU A 75 -25.44 21.16 -20.42
CA GLU A 75 -25.59 19.70 -20.39
C GLU A 75 -24.73 19.03 -21.46
N ASP A 76 -24.67 19.56 -22.68
CA ASP A 76 -23.74 19.08 -23.71
C ASP A 76 -22.29 19.23 -23.25
N ARG A 77 -21.89 20.37 -22.65
CA ARG A 77 -20.52 20.52 -22.11
C ARG A 77 -20.19 19.46 -21.05
N ILE A 78 -21.14 19.12 -20.18
CA ILE A 78 -20.96 18.05 -19.18
C ILE A 78 -20.83 16.70 -19.88
N LEU A 79 -21.67 16.42 -20.88
CA LEU A 79 -21.63 15.18 -21.64
C LEU A 79 -20.31 15.03 -22.41
N GLN A 80 -19.86 16.06 -23.13
CA GLN A 80 -18.58 16.08 -23.83
C GLN A 80 -17.41 15.88 -22.87
N ALA A 81 -17.44 16.52 -21.69
CA ALA A 81 -16.40 16.33 -20.67
C ALA A 81 -16.36 14.88 -20.14
N LYS A 82 -17.53 14.24 -19.93
CA LYS A 82 -17.61 12.84 -19.54
C LYS A 82 -17.10 11.91 -20.64
N LEU A 83 -17.53 12.11 -21.88
CA LEU A 83 -17.07 11.32 -23.04
C LEU A 83 -15.57 11.46 -23.25
N GLU A 84 -15.01 12.67 -23.11
CA GLU A 84 -13.57 12.90 -23.20
C GLU A 84 -12.82 12.24 -22.04
N GLN A 85 -13.37 12.26 -20.83
CA GLN A 85 -12.79 11.57 -19.68
C GLN A 85 -12.79 10.05 -19.89
N GLU A 86 -13.90 9.47 -20.36
CA GLU A 86 -14.01 8.05 -20.69
C GLU A 86 -13.04 7.66 -21.82
N ARG A 87 -12.93 8.50 -22.86
CA ARG A 87 -11.97 8.31 -23.96
C ARG A 87 -10.53 8.30 -23.45
N LYS A 88 -10.14 9.29 -22.65
CA LYS A 88 -8.79 9.34 -22.05
C LYS A 88 -8.51 8.15 -21.15
N ALA A 89 -9.47 7.75 -20.32
CA ALA A 89 -9.31 6.57 -19.46
C ALA A 89 -9.15 5.28 -20.28
N ALA A 90 -9.90 5.14 -21.38
CA ALA A 90 -9.76 4.01 -22.30
C ALA A 90 -8.41 4.01 -23.03
N GLU A 91 -7.94 5.18 -23.49
CA GLU A 91 -6.63 5.36 -24.12
C GLU A 91 -5.48 5.02 -23.16
N GLU A 92 -5.55 5.51 -21.91
CA GLU A 92 -4.57 5.20 -20.86
C GLU A 92 -4.54 3.71 -20.52
N LYS A 93 -5.71 3.07 -20.41
CA LYS A 93 -5.82 1.63 -20.15
C LYS A 93 -5.21 0.82 -21.30
N LEU A 94 -5.53 1.17 -22.54
CA LEU A 94 -4.97 0.50 -23.73
C LEU A 94 -3.46 0.66 -23.81
N ALA A 95 -2.94 1.86 -23.53
CA ALA A 95 -1.51 2.13 -23.49
C ALA A 95 -0.82 1.30 -22.40
N LEU A 96 -1.41 1.20 -21.21
CA LEU A 96 -0.90 0.38 -20.12
C LEU A 96 -0.87 -1.11 -20.50
N GLU A 97 -1.96 -1.65 -21.05
CA GLU A 97 -2.04 -3.07 -21.46
C GLU A 97 -1.04 -3.41 -22.57
N THR A 98 -0.81 -2.47 -23.49
CA THR A 98 0.17 -2.62 -24.58
C THR A 98 1.60 -2.67 -24.02
N GLU A 99 1.94 -1.76 -23.11
CA GLU A 99 3.25 -1.74 -22.45
C GLU A 99 3.45 -3.00 -21.59
N MET A 100 2.43 -3.42 -20.84
CA MET A 100 2.50 -4.66 -20.06
C MET A 100 2.74 -5.89 -20.94
N THR A 101 2.05 -5.98 -22.08
CA THR A 101 2.25 -7.08 -23.04
C THR A 101 3.67 -7.06 -23.62
N THR A 102 4.17 -5.87 -23.97
CA THR A 102 5.52 -5.67 -24.48
C THR A 102 6.57 -6.10 -23.47
N ILE A 103 6.42 -5.68 -22.22
CA ILE A 103 7.33 -6.03 -21.12
C ILE A 103 7.27 -7.54 -20.86
N ARG A 104 6.07 -8.14 -20.78
CA ARG A 104 5.92 -9.58 -20.57
C ARG A 104 6.61 -10.40 -21.68
N ASN A 105 6.48 -9.98 -22.93
CA ASN A 105 7.21 -10.60 -24.04
C ASN A 105 8.73 -10.42 -23.91
N GLN A 106 9.21 -9.24 -23.49
CA GLN A 106 10.63 -8.96 -23.26
C GLN A 106 11.23 -9.88 -22.18
N ILE A 107 10.45 -10.29 -21.19
CA ILE A 107 10.90 -11.09 -20.06
C ILE A 107 10.39 -12.53 -20.04
N ALA A 108 9.72 -13.00 -21.10
CA ALA A 108 9.01 -14.28 -21.11
C ALA A 108 9.90 -15.47 -20.71
N ASP A 109 11.14 -15.52 -21.22
CA ASP A 109 12.11 -16.59 -20.94
C ASP A 109 13.07 -16.26 -19.79
N LYS A 110 12.82 -15.17 -19.05
CA LYS A 110 13.67 -14.74 -17.93
C LYS A 110 13.09 -15.27 -16.61
N SER A 111 13.97 -15.78 -15.76
CA SER A 111 13.63 -16.05 -14.36
C SER A 111 13.23 -14.75 -13.65
N TRP A 112 12.50 -14.85 -12.54
CA TRP A 112 12.13 -13.68 -11.74
C TRP A 112 13.33 -12.81 -11.36
N GLN A 113 14.50 -13.42 -11.05
CA GLN A 113 15.71 -12.65 -10.70
C GLN A 113 16.18 -11.78 -11.86
N LYS A 114 16.18 -12.33 -13.07
CA LYS A 114 16.58 -11.60 -14.29
C LYS A 114 15.56 -10.52 -14.62
N SER A 115 14.27 -10.81 -14.45
CA SER A 115 13.18 -9.86 -14.70
C SER A 115 13.22 -8.66 -13.75
N ILE A 116 13.45 -8.88 -12.46
CA ILE A 116 13.69 -7.81 -11.48
C ILE A 116 14.91 -6.97 -11.89
N ASN A 117 15.99 -7.60 -12.31
CA ASN A 117 17.18 -6.86 -12.77
C ASN A 117 16.91 -6.02 -14.02
N GLU A 118 16.01 -6.41 -14.93
CA GLU A 118 15.60 -5.56 -16.04
C GLU A 118 14.82 -4.33 -15.56
N TYR A 119 13.92 -4.50 -14.60
CA TYR A 119 13.18 -3.39 -14.00
C TYR A 119 14.12 -2.34 -13.38
N LEU A 120 15.15 -2.78 -12.65
CA LEU A 120 16.11 -1.87 -12.00
C LEU A 120 17.00 -1.09 -12.97
N LYS A 121 16.99 -1.42 -14.26
CA LYS A 121 17.65 -0.63 -15.32
C LYS A 121 16.75 0.46 -15.89
N ILE A 122 15.46 0.45 -15.57
CA ILE A 122 14.51 1.44 -16.08
C ILE A 122 14.70 2.74 -15.31
N GLU A 123 15.41 3.67 -15.94
CA GLU A 123 15.59 5.02 -15.42
C GLU A 123 14.30 5.84 -15.57
N GLY A 124 14.09 6.80 -14.66
CA GLY A 124 13.02 7.79 -14.80
C GLY A 124 11.62 7.33 -14.37
N CYS A 125 11.47 6.16 -13.73
CA CYS A 125 10.19 5.78 -13.12
C CYS A 125 9.97 6.33 -11.69
N ASN A 126 11.02 6.86 -11.06
CA ASN A 126 10.96 7.50 -9.74
C ASN A 126 11.01 9.04 -9.84
N VAL A 127 10.06 9.67 -10.52
CA VAL A 127 10.02 11.14 -10.65
C VAL A 127 9.00 11.74 -9.68
N LEU A 128 9.48 12.53 -8.71
CA LEU A 128 8.69 13.05 -7.58
C LEU A 128 7.58 14.06 -7.95
N PHE A 129 7.55 14.58 -9.18
CA PHE A 129 6.67 15.70 -9.56
C PHE A 129 5.92 15.50 -10.88
N SER A 130 5.91 14.30 -11.45
CA SER A 130 5.19 13.99 -12.69
C SER A 130 4.39 12.70 -12.57
N ALA A 131 3.24 12.64 -13.23
CA ALA A 131 2.49 11.40 -13.34
C ALA A 131 3.36 10.33 -14.04
N PRO A 132 3.44 9.10 -13.50
CA PRO A 132 4.25 8.05 -14.10
C PRO A 132 3.71 7.69 -15.48
N SER A 133 4.63 7.51 -16.43
CA SER A 133 4.28 7.08 -17.79
C SER A 133 3.57 5.72 -17.79
N PRO A 134 2.76 5.38 -18.82
CA PRO A 134 2.18 4.05 -18.95
C PRO A 134 3.22 2.93 -18.87
N LYS A 135 4.40 3.15 -19.44
CA LYS A 135 5.54 2.22 -19.37
C LYS A 135 6.03 1.98 -17.94
N CYS A 136 6.16 3.04 -17.13
CA CYS A 136 6.58 2.90 -15.74
C CYS A 136 5.54 2.16 -14.90
N LYS A 137 4.26 2.53 -15.04
CA LYS A 137 3.16 1.80 -14.39
C LYS A 137 3.14 0.33 -14.78
N ALA A 138 3.34 0.02 -16.06
CA ALA A 138 3.40 -1.36 -16.55
C ALA A 138 4.57 -2.14 -15.94
N TRP A 139 5.76 -1.52 -15.88
CA TRP A 139 6.94 -2.11 -15.26
C TRP A 139 6.77 -2.35 -13.76
N GLU A 140 6.14 -1.44 -13.02
CA GLU A 140 5.84 -1.63 -11.59
C GLU A 140 4.91 -2.83 -11.36
N ILE A 141 3.86 -2.98 -12.17
CA ILE A 141 2.93 -4.12 -12.07
C ILE A 141 3.67 -5.43 -12.33
N VAL A 142 4.40 -5.52 -13.45
CA VAL A 142 5.14 -6.73 -13.82
C VAL A 142 6.26 -7.03 -12.83
N TYR A 143 6.93 -6.00 -12.30
CA TYR A 143 7.91 -6.14 -11.24
C TYR A 143 7.29 -6.76 -9.98
N SER A 144 6.12 -6.27 -9.54
CA SER A 144 5.41 -6.83 -8.39
C SER A 144 5.04 -8.30 -8.61
N GLU A 145 4.53 -8.66 -9.79
CA GLU A 145 4.22 -10.05 -10.14
C GLU A 145 5.47 -10.95 -10.02
N LYS A 146 6.64 -10.45 -10.45
CA LYS A 146 7.91 -11.20 -10.37
C LYS A 146 8.51 -11.22 -8.97
N VAL A 147 8.30 -10.20 -8.15
CA VAL A 147 8.63 -10.24 -6.72
C VAL A 147 7.80 -11.33 -6.04
N ASP A 148 6.50 -11.40 -6.31
CA ASP A 148 5.62 -12.41 -5.72
C ASP A 148 5.98 -13.84 -6.17
N GLU A 149 6.35 -14.02 -7.44
CA GLU A 149 6.92 -15.27 -7.95
C GLU A 149 8.18 -15.67 -7.17
N GLY A 150 9.15 -14.77 -7.02
CA GLY A 150 10.38 -15.03 -6.27
C GLY A 150 10.14 -15.32 -4.80
N LYS A 151 9.21 -14.59 -4.16
CA LYS A 151 8.78 -14.87 -2.78
C LYS A 151 8.20 -16.27 -2.66
N LYS A 152 7.29 -16.65 -3.56
CA LYS A 152 6.63 -17.96 -3.56
C LYS A 152 7.64 -19.09 -3.72
N GLU A 153 8.61 -18.96 -4.62
CA GLU A 153 9.68 -19.94 -4.80
C GLU A 153 10.56 -20.05 -3.56
N LEU A 154 11.08 -18.94 -3.05
CA LEU A 154 11.98 -18.93 -1.90
C LEU A 154 11.31 -19.46 -0.62
N LYS A 155 10.03 -19.17 -0.40
CA LYS A 155 9.28 -19.65 0.78
C LYS A 155 9.15 -21.17 0.87
N GLN A 156 9.30 -21.90 -0.23
CA GLN A 156 9.28 -23.36 -0.23
C GLN A 156 10.55 -23.97 0.37
N LEU A 157 11.60 -23.17 0.53
CA LEU A 157 12.88 -23.62 1.02
C LEU A 157 12.96 -23.54 2.56
N PRO A 158 13.78 -24.41 3.19
CA PRO A 158 14.22 -24.23 4.57
C PRO A 158 14.93 -22.88 4.78
N PHE A 159 14.87 -22.35 6.01
CA PHE A 159 15.47 -21.06 6.36
C PHE A 159 16.95 -20.93 5.94
N GLU A 160 17.76 -21.97 6.18
CA GLU A 160 19.18 -21.99 5.84
C GLU A 160 19.43 -21.91 4.34
N ASP A 161 18.58 -22.55 3.53
CA ASP A 161 18.68 -22.51 2.08
C ASP A 161 18.30 -21.12 1.53
N ILE A 162 17.28 -20.49 2.14
CA ILE A 162 16.93 -19.08 1.85
C ILE A 162 18.12 -18.18 2.21
N LYS A 163 18.75 -18.37 3.37
CA LYS A 163 19.92 -17.61 3.80
C LYS A 163 21.08 -17.75 2.81
N ALA A 164 21.40 -18.98 2.39
CA ALA A 164 22.46 -19.23 1.42
C ALA A 164 22.18 -18.56 0.07
N GLN A 165 20.95 -18.64 -0.43
CA GLN A 165 20.56 -17.95 -1.66
C GLN A 165 20.60 -16.43 -1.52
N MET A 166 20.08 -15.89 -0.41
CA MET A 166 20.16 -14.46 -0.10
C MET A 166 21.61 -13.99 -0.12
N MET A 167 22.52 -14.70 0.54
CA MET A 167 23.95 -14.35 0.57
C MET A 167 24.58 -14.33 -0.82
N SER A 168 24.12 -15.20 -1.74
CA SER A 168 24.54 -15.16 -3.15
C SER A 168 23.99 -13.92 -3.87
N LEU A 169 22.69 -13.65 -3.74
CA LEU A 169 22.01 -12.52 -4.40
C LEU A 169 22.53 -11.16 -3.92
N CYS A 170 22.80 -11.02 -2.62
CA CYS A 170 23.27 -9.80 -1.98
C CYS A 170 24.74 -9.45 -2.26
N LYS A 171 25.50 -10.31 -2.95
CA LYS A 171 26.84 -9.98 -3.42
C LYS A 171 26.82 -9.03 -4.62
N PHE A 172 25.78 -9.13 -5.45
CA PHE A 172 25.73 -8.43 -6.73
C PHE A 172 24.98 -7.09 -6.64
N ASP A 173 23.87 -7.05 -5.88
CA ASP A 173 23.06 -5.84 -5.77
C ASP A 173 22.29 -5.78 -4.45
N ARG A 174 22.51 -4.73 -3.66
CA ARG A 174 21.88 -4.51 -2.35
C ARG A 174 20.90 -3.33 -2.35
N ARG A 175 20.58 -2.78 -3.52
CA ARG A 175 19.62 -1.66 -3.62
C ARG A 175 18.22 -2.11 -3.19
N GLN A 176 17.41 -1.14 -2.75
CA GLN A 176 16.00 -1.38 -2.52
C GLN A 176 15.33 -1.91 -3.80
N GLY A 177 14.43 -2.86 -3.63
CA GLY A 177 13.75 -3.54 -4.73
C GLY A 177 14.59 -4.57 -5.50
N SER A 178 15.87 -4.80 -5.14
CA SER A 178 16.69 -5.84 -5.76
C SER A 178 16.32 -7.26 -5.33
N ASN A 179 16.89 -8.25 -6.03
CA ASN A 179 16.76 -9.66 -5.63
C ASN A 179 17.24 -9.92 -4.20
N CYS A 180 18.25 -9.18 -3.73
CA CYS A 180 18.69 -9.23 -2.34
C CYS A 180 17.59 -8.78 -1.38
N ALA A 181 16.92 -7.66 -1.69
CA ALA A 181 15.82 -7.14 -0.87
C ALA A 181 14.66 -8.15 -0.81
N VAL A 182 14.31 -8.78 -1.93
CA VAL A 182 13.29 -9.85 -1.97
C VAL A 182 13.69 -11.01 -1.06
N ALA A 183 14.93 -11.50 -1.15
CA ALA A 183 15.39 -12.63 -0.34
C ALA A 183 15.48 -12.28 1.15
N GLN A 184 15.88 -11.06 1.52
CA GLN A 184 15.86 -10.58 2.91
C GLN A 184 14.45 -10.54 3.49
N LEU A 185 13.47 -10.06 2.71
CA LEU A 185 12.06 -10.06 3.11
C LEU A 185 11.53 -11.48 3.33
N VAL A 186 11.83 -12.41 2.42
CA VAL A 186 11.42 -13.81 2.59
C VAL A 186 12.06 -14.44 3.82
N LEU A 187 13.34 -14.14 4.10
CA LEU A 187 14.02 -14.63 5.29
C LEU A 187 13.37 -14.13 6.59
N GLU A 188 13.00 -12.84 6.64
CA GLU A 188 12.23 -12.23 7.74
C GLU A 188 10.84 -12.87 7.89
N GLU A 189 10.10 -13.01 6.81
CA GLU A 189 8.77 -13.63 6.81
C GLU A 189 8.86 -15.08 7.33
N LYS A 190 9.84 -15.87 6.86
CA LYS A 190 10.05 -17.26 7.31
C LYS A 190 10.37 -17.35 8.80
N ALA A 191 11.28 -16.52 9.30
CA ALA A 191 11.59 -16.48 10.73
C ALA A 191 10.35 -16.09 11.56
N THR A 192 9.54 -15.15 11.06
CA THR A 192 8.31 -14.71 11.74
C THR A 192 7.28 -15.84 11.81
N GLU A 193 7.03 -16.52 10.68
CA GLU A 193 6.12 -17.66 10.60
C GLU A 193 6.56 -18.81 11.53
N ASP A 194 7.86 -19.11 11.58
CA ASP A 194 8.43 -20.17 12.42
C ASP A 194 8.40 -19.88 13.94
N LEU A 195 8.19 -18.62 14.33
CA LEU A 195 8.28 -18.15 15.72
C LEU A 195 6.94 -17.67 16.31
N VAL A 196 5.92 -17.36 15.49
CA VAL A 196 4.70 -16.69 15.92
C VAL A 196 3.96 -17.37 17.08
N ASN A 197 4.04 -18.71 17.16
CA ASN A 197 3.42 -19.54 18.19
C ASN A 197 4.42 -20.39 18.97
N ALA A 198 5.73 -20.10 18.86
CA ALA A 198 6.75 -20.81 19.60
C ALA A 198 6.77 -20.38 21.08
N ASP A 199 7.01 -21.32 21.98
CA ASP A 199 7.28 -21.01 23.39
C ASP A 199 8.68 -20.40 23.55
N ILE A 200 8.92 -19.78 24.70
CA ILE A 200 10.18 -19.08 24.99
C ILE A 200 11.44 -19.96 24.88
N GLN A 201 11.36 -21.24 25.24
CA GLN A 201 12.49 -22.15 25.17
C GLN A 201 12.81 -22.48 23.71
N THR A 202 11.77 -22.72 22.89
CA THR A 202 11.91 -22.89 21.45
C THR A 202 12.52 -21.63 20.81
N ILE A 203 12.04 -20.44 21.16
CA ILE A 203 12.58 -19.17 20.64
C ILE A 203 14.06 -19.00 21.00
N ASP A 204 14.45 -19.23 22.26
CA ASP A 204 15.84 -19.14 22.71
C ASP A 204 16.76 -20.09 21.92
N SER A 205 16.32 -21.34 21.74
CA SER A 205 17.10 -22.36 21.04
C SER A 205 17.37 -22.00 19.57
N LYS A 206 16.47 -21.22 18.94
CA LYS A 206 16.60 -20.76 17.56
C LYS A 206 17.40 -19.47 17.41
N LYS A 207 17.89 -18.86 18.50
CA LYS A 207 18.69 -17.62 18.44
C LYS A 207 19.92 -17.75 17.54
N SER A 208 20.68 -18.83 17.67
CA SER A 208 21.88 -19.05 16.84
C SER A 208 21.56 -19.20 15.36
N LEU A 209 20.35 -19.66 15.02
CA LEU A 209 19.88 -19.81 13.65
C LEU A 209 19.47 -18.45 13.06
N TYR A 210 18.58 -17.73 13.74
CA TYR A 210 17.99 -16.50 13.21
C TYR A 210 18.82 -15.24 13.48
N CYS A 211 19.74 -15.29 14.44
CA CYS A 211 20.69 -14.24 14.80
C CYS A 211 22.15 -14.69 14.65
N ALA A 212 22.43 -15.54 13.65
CA ALA A 212 23.80 -15.86 13.27
C ALA A 212 24.58 -14.59 12.89
N GLU A 213 25.90 -14.60 13.07
CA GLU A 213 26.77 -13.41 12.91
C GLU A 213 26.65 -12.76 11.53
N ASP A 214 26.49 -13.55 10.48
CA ASP A 214 26.36 -13.12 9.08
C ASP A 214 25.02 -12.43 8.76
N ILE A 215 24.00 -12.64 9.60
CA ILE A 215 22.67 -12.06 9.44
C ILE A 215 22.17 -11.26 10.66
N TYR A 216 23.04 -11.04 11.65
CA TYR A 216 22.69 -10.40 12.92
C TYR A 216 22.00 -9.02 12.74
N PHE A 217 22.43 -8.26 11.73
CA PHE A 217 21.87 -6.94 11.44
C PHE A 217 20.61 -6.96 10.56
N LEU A 218 20.20 -8.13 10.07
CA LEU A 218 19.00 -8.28 9.26
C LEU A 218 17.74 -8.37 10.11
N ASN A 219 16.60 -8.09 9.49
CA ASN A 219 15.31 -8.08 10.19
C ASN A 219 14.88 -9.46 10.70
N ALA A 220 15.36 -10.56 10.11
CA ALA A 220 15.13 -11.89 10.66
C ALA A 220 15.59 -12.01 12.13
N CYS A 221 16.72 -11.39 12.48
CA CYS A 221 17.16 -11.28 13.86
C CYS A 221 16.50 -10.10 14.58
N ARG A 222 16.69 -8.87 14.05
CA ARG A 222 16.35 -7.62 14.73
C ARG A 222 14.85 -7.41 14.95
N ASN A 223 14.03 -7.95 14.06
CA ASN A 223 12.58 -7.85 14.14
C ASN A 223 11.99 -9.21 14.53
N SER A 224 12.12 -10.24 13.68
CA SER A 224 11.38 -11.49 13.87
C SER A 224 11.77 -12.21 15.17
N TRP A 225 13.05 -12.54 15.35
CA TRP A 225 13.51 -13.21 16.57
C TRP A 225 13.38 -12.31 17.80
N GLN A 226 13.86 -11.06 17.72
CA GLN A 226 13.85 -10.15 18.87
C GLN A 226 12.43 -9.83 19.37
N ASN A 227 11.46 -9.63 18.48
CA ASN A 227 10.07 -9.36 18.87
C ASN A 227 9.43 -10.60 19.49
N ALA A 228 9.66 -11.79 18.93
CA ALA A 228 9.16 -13.04 19.50
C ALA A 228 9.77 -13.28 20.89
N TRP A 229 11.09 -13.11 21.03
CA TRP A 229 11.80 -13.22 22.30
C TRP A 229 11.26 -12.26 23.33
N ASN A 230 11.15 -10.97 23.01
CA ASN A 230 10.66 -9.95 23.94
C ASN A 230 9.23 -10.29 24.41
N LYS A 231 8.34 -10.63 23.49
CA LYS A 231 6.94 -10.96 23.80
C LYS A 231 6.81 -12.13 24.77
N GLU A 232 7.48 -13.26 24.51
CA GLU A 232 7.38 -14.42 25.39
C GLU A 232 8.22 -14.24 26.67
N SER A 233 9.34 -13.53 26.60
CA SER A 233 10.16 -13.15 27.76
C SER A 233 9.37 -12.31 28.75
N ASP A 234 8.65 -11.28 28.29
CA ASP A 234 7.85 -10.42 29.16
C ASP A 234 6.71 -11.20 29.84
N LYS A 235 6.09 -12.16 29.14
CA LYS A 235 5.11 -13.08 29.77
C LYS A 235 5.75 -13.93 30.87
N GLN A 236 6.93 -14.47 30.63
CA GLN A 236 7.63 -15.31 31.60
C GLN A 236 8.12 -14.49 32.81
N VAL A 237 8.60 -13.26 32.59
CA VAL A 237 8.96 -12.33 33.66
C VAL A 237 7.75 -12.02 34.52
N LYS A 238 6.59 -11.75 33.91
CA LYS A 238 5.34 -11.55 34.64
C LYS A 238 4.96 -12.78 35.44
N PHE A 239 5.03 -13.97 34.85
CA PHE A 239 4.74 -15.22 35.54
C PHE A 239 5.64 -15.43 36.78
N PHE A 240 6.95 -15.17 36.68
CA PHE A 240 7.85 -15.21 37.85
C PHE A 240 7.58 -14.08 38.86
N THR A 241 7.16 -12.91 38.41
CA THR A 241 6.78 -11.81 39.31
C THR A 241 5.51 -12.15 40.10
N ASP A 242 4.56 -12.86 39.50
CA ASP A 242 3.28 -13.22 40.11
C ASP A 242 3.33 -14.57 40.87
N ASN A 243 4.38 -15.39 40.70
CA ASN A 243 4.51 -16.73 41.29
C ASN A 243 5.82 -16.92 42.04
N ASP A 244 5.77 -16.72 43.37
CA ASP A 244 6.91 -16.77 44.27
C ASP A 244 7.65 -18.11 44.24
N ASP A 245 6.92 -19.22 44.29
CA ASP A 245 7.51 -20.55 44.35
C ASP A 245 8.32 -20.86 43.10
N GLU A 246 7.75 -20.58 41.92
CA GLU A 246 8.41 -20.87 40.65
C GLU A 246 9.55 -19.88 40.36
N PHE A 247 9.42 -18.62 40.80
CA PHE A 247 10.51 -17.66 40.78
C PHE A 247 11.70 -18.09 41.65
N ILE A 248 11.47 -18.37 42.94
CA ILE A 248 12.54 -18.77 43.87
C ILE A 248 13.25 -20.03 43.36
N LYS A 249 12.48 -21.03 42.93
CA LYS A 249 13.02 -22.27 42.37
C LYS A 249 13.89 -22.02 41.13
N THR A 250 13.40 -21.23 40.17
CA THR A 250 14.13 -20.94 38.93
C THR A 250 15.36 -20.09 39.21
N PHE A 251 15.22 -19.05 40.03
CA PHE A 251 16.32 -18.17 40.41
C PHE A 251 17.44 -18.96 41.10
N ASN A 252 17.10 -19.82 42.05
CA ASN A 252 18.07 -20.64 42.76
C ASN A 252 18.75 -21.65 41.83
N SER A 253 18.04 -22.20 40.84
CA SER A 253 18.66 -23.03 39.80
C SER A 253 19.66 -22.23 38.93
N CYS A 254 19.40 -20.95 38.67
CA CYS A 254 20.35 -20.08 37.97
C CYS A 254 21.57 -19.75 38.85
N ALA A 255 21.37 -19.54 40.15
CA ALA A 255 22.46 -19.37 41.12
C ALA A 255 23.35 -20.61 41.20
N ASP A 256 22.76 -21.81 41.18
CA ASP A 256 23.53 -23.06 41.14
C ASP A 256 24.44 -23.14 39.91
N LYS A 257 23.91 -22.83 38.71
CA LYS A 257 24.72 -22.85 37.49
C LYS A 257 25.87 -21.83 37.49
N ILE A 258 25.69 -20.71 38.17
CA ILE A 258 26.74 -19.69 38.31
C ILE A 258 27.79 -20.18 39.31
N ALA A 259 27.38 -20.75 40.45
CA ALA A 259 28.28 -21.36 41.43
C ALA A 259 29.13 -22.47 40.79
N ASP A 260 28.53 -23.34 39.96
CA ASP A 260 29.23 -24.39 39.24
C ASP A 260 30.38 -23.83 38.36
N ILE A 261 30.21 -22.65 37.76
CA ILE A 261 31.29 -22.00 36.98
C ILE A 261 32.40 -21.50 37.89
N GLU A 262 32.07 -20.99 39.08
CA GLU A 262 33.08 -20.50 40.02
C GLU A 262 34.02 -21.63 40.48
N GLU A 263 33.50 -22.85 40.61
CA GLU A 263 34.27 -24.04 40.96
C GLU A 263 35.25 -24.49 39.87
N LEU A 264 35.02 -24.13 38.60
CA LEU A 264 35.89 -24.50 37.47
C LEU A 264 37.23 -23.75 37.45
N ASN A 265 37.41 -22.73 38.31
CA ASN A 265 38.65 -21.94 38.42
C ASN A 265 39.20 -21.43 37.07
N LEU A 266 38.29 -20.99 36.19
CA LEU A 266 38.61 -20.51 34.85
C LEU A 266 39.22 -19.11 34.86
N GLU A 267 39.98 -18.79 33.82
CA GLU A 267 40.44 -17.44 33.54
C GLU A 267 39.25 -16.47 33.40
N TRP A 268 39.44 -15.22 33.82
CA TRP A 268 38.35 -14.23 33.93
C TRP A 268 37.50 -14.11 32.66
N ARG A 269 38.13 -14.15 31.48
CA ARG A 269 37.45 -14.02 30.18
C ARG A 269 36.51 -15.19 29.90
N GLU A 270 36.95 -16.41 30.20
CA GLU A 270 36.17 -17.63 29.98
C GLU A 270 35.02 -17.70 30.97
N LYS A 271 35.30 -17.43 32.26
CA LYS A 271 34.29 -17.30 33.31
C LYS A 271 33.20 -16.32 32.91
N ASN A 272 33.57 -15.07 32.58
CA ASN A 272 32.61 -14.02 32.22
C ASN A 272 31.79 -14.39 30.97
N THR A 273 32.39 -15.10 30.00
CA THR A 273 31.67 -15.57 28.80
C THR A 273 30.59 -16.58 29.15
N LEU A 274 30.89 -17.55 30.02
CA LEU A 274 29.93 -18.55 30.47
C LEU A 274 28.83 -17.95 31.34
N GLU A 275 29.18 -17.04 32.26
CA GLU A 275 28.21 -16.32 33.09
C GLU A 275 27.26 -15.45 32.25
N HIS A 276 27.78 -14.72 31.27
CA HIS A 276 26.95 -13.95 30.33
C HIS A 276 26.01 -14.86 29.53
N LYS A 277 26.48 -16.05 29.13
CA LYS A 277 25.65 -17.01 28.43
C LYS A 277 24.49 -17.46 29.30
N ILE A 278 24.74 -17.85 30.55
CA ILE A 278 23.67 -18.27 31.48
C ILE A 278 22.69 -17.12 31.72
N THR A 279 23.20 -15.95 32.11
CA THR A 279 22.36 -14.82 32.52
C THR A 279 21.65 -14.12 31.36
N GLY A 280 22.10 -14.37 30.13
CA GLY A 280 21.54 -13.80 28.89
C GLY A 280 20.55 -14.71 28.16
N THR A 281 20.29 -15.93 28.65
CA THR A 281 19.39 -16.91 28.01
C THR A 281 18.25 -17.33 28.93
N TYR A 282 17.28 -18.06 28.37
CA TYR A 282 16.17 -18.60 29.14
C TYR A 282 16.67 -19.72 30.08
N PRO A 283 16.17 -19.81 31.34
CA PRO A 283 15.23 -18.91 32.00
C PRO A 283 15.88 -17.80 32.84
N CYS A 284 17.20 -17.75 32.94
CA CYS A 284 17.90 -16.89 33.90
C CYS A 284 17.82 -15.40 33.56
N TYR A 285 17.72 -15.04 32.27
CA TYR A 285 17.42 -13.67 31.88
C TYR A 285 16.09 -13.18 32.47
N GLN A 286 15.05 -14.02 32.39
CA GLN A 286 13.73 -13.70 32.91
C GLN A 286 13.71 -13.67 34.44
N ALA A 287 14.39 -14.61 35.10
CA ALA A 287 14.54 -14.60 36.55
C ALA A 287 15.28 -13.33 37.04
N LYS A 288 16.32 -12.90 36.33
CA LYS A 288 17.05 -11.64 36.60
C LYS A 288 16.14 -10.42 36.48
N LYS A 289 15.32 -10.34 35.44
CA LYS A 289 14.34 -9.26 35.28
C LYS A 289 13.28 -9.28 36.37
N ALA A 290 12.69 -10.44 36.65
CA ALA A 290 11.69 -10.60 37.70
C ALA A 290 12.24 -10.21 39.08
N TYR A 291 13.50 -10.53 39.39
CA TYR A 291 14.16 -10.06 40.62
C TYR A 291 14.12 -8.52 40.77
N ILE A 292 14.40 -7.81 39.68
CA ILE A 292 14.38 -6.33 39.64
C ILE A 292 12.94 -5.81 39.75
N GLU A 293 12.00 -6.39 39.00
CA GLU A 293 10.59 -6.00 39.01
C GLU A 293 9.90 -6.24 40.37
N ARG A 294 10.34 -7.26 41.09
CA ARG A 294 9.92 -7.54 42.48
C ARG A 294 10.56 -6.60 43.51
N GLY A 295 11.44 -5.69 43.10
CA GLY A 295 12.08 -4.71 44.00
C GLY A 295 13.15 -5.30 44.91
N LEU A 296 13.68 -6.49 44.61
CA LEU A 296 14.71 -7.15 45.43
C LEU A 296 16.10 -6.52 45.26
N GLY A 297 16.29 -5.70 44.23
CA GLY A 297 17.50 -4.92 43.98
C GLY A 297 17.58 -4.42 42.54
N TYR A 298 18.53 -3.52 42.27
CA TYR A 298 18.70 -2.92 40.93
C TYR A 298 19.57 -3.76 39.98
N SER A 299 20.29 -4.76 40.51
CA SER A 299 21.15 -5.64 39.74
C SER A 299 21.30 -6.98 40.45
N VAL A 300 21.45 -8.06 39.70
CA VAL A 300 21.68 -9.40 40.25
C VAL A 300 22.73 -10.15 39.44
N ASP A 301 23.63 -10.79 40.16
CA ASP A 301 24.72 -11.63 39.66
C ASP A 301 24.56 -13.11 40.06
N PHE A 302 23.42 -13.46 40.66
CA PHE A 302 23.08 -14.81 41.10
C PHE A 302 24.07 -15.44 42.10
N LYS A 303 24.90 -14.64 42.80
CA LYS A 303 25.86 -15.18 43.80
C LYS A 303 25.22 -15.70 45.08
N LYS A 304 23.96 -15.35 45.33
CA LYS A 304 23.22 -15.76 46.54
C LYS A 304 21.87 -16.30 46.13
N LYS A 305 21.49 -17.43 46.72
CA LYS A 305 20.14 -17.99 46.62
C LYS A 305 19.15 -17.12 47.39
N ILE A 306 17.89 -17.17 46.98
CA ILE A 306 16.75 -16.61 47.71
C ILE A 306 16.26 -17.66 48.70
N GLU A 307 16.21 -17.27 49.97
CA GLU A 307 15.59 -18.05 51.04
C GLU A 307 14.07 -17.85 51.02
N LYS A 308 13.33 -18.88 51.39
CA LYS A 308 11.86 -18.82 51.56
C LYS A 308 11.50 -18.26 52.94
#